data_AF-A0A166C158-F1
#
_entry.id   AF-A0A166C158-F1
#
_cell.length_a   1.000
_cell.length_b   1.000
_cell.length_c   1.000
_cell.angle_alpha   90.00
_cell.angle_beta   90.00
_cell.angle_gamma   90.00
#
_symmetry.space_group_name_H-M   'P 1'
#
loop_
_entity.id
_entity.type
_entity.pdbx_description
1 polymer ?
#
loop_
_entity_poly.entity_id
_entity_poly.type
_entity_poly.pdbx_seq_one_letter_code
_entity_poly.pdbx_strand_id
1 'polypeptide(L)'
;MGKRDPKSKFTDISCPNEECDDYGKANNQNIVGNGTYMTKNGKVQQFKCKTCNKSFISNSNTILYDLRTDENIVFLALKMILKGMSLRGTAESLEVKFDTIRRWLKIAAEHSEKVNKVLMRDLNVDKAELDELWVFVKENRFREWAEKKKKKDGSD
;
A
#
# COMPACT_ATOMS: atom_id res chain seq x y z
N MET A 1 30.73 27.31 -15.30
CA MET A 1 30.37 26.14 -14.46
C MET A 1 29.01 26.40 -13.85
N GLY A 2 27.98 25.61 -14.20
CA GLY A 2 26.63 25.82 -13.67
C GLY A 2 26.60 25.59 -12.16
N LYS A 3 25.96 26.50 -11.41
CA LYS A 3 25.71 26.32 -9.98
C LYS A 3 24.88 25.04 -9.80
N ARG A 4 25.44 24.02 -9.15
CA ARG A 4 24.67 22.83 -8.79
C ARG A 4 23.72 23.21 -7.67
N ASP A 5 22.42 22.99 -7.90
CA ASP A 5 21.42 23.16 -6.87
C ASP A 5 21.75 22.31 -5.63
N PRO A 6 21.32 22.73 -4.43
CA PRO A 6 21.50 21.95 -3.21
C PRO A 6 20.97 20.52 -3.40
N LYS A 7 21.78 19.51 -3.05
CA LYS A 7 21.31 18.11 -3.07
C LYS A 7 20.06 18.00 -2.21
N SER A 8 18.97 17.48 -2.78
CA SER A 8 17.75 17.21 -2.03
C SER A 8 18.05 16.29 -0.84
N LYS A 9 17.59 16.69 0.34
CA LYS A 9 17.67 15.85 1.55
C LYS A 9 16.46 14.92 1.56
N PHE A 10 16.68 13.62 1.48
CA PHE A 10 15.63 12.60 1.55
C PHE A 10 15.38 12.26 3.03
N THR A 11 14.64 13.12 3.72
CA THR A 11 14.35 13.03 5.16
C THR A 11 13.37 11.90 5.48
N ASP A 12 12.38 11.71 4.62
CA ASP A 12 11.27 10.77 4.86
C ASP A 12 11.53 9.37 4.27
N ILE A 13 12.72 9.13 3.72
CA ILE A 13 13.09 7.87 3.08
C ILE A 13 14.00 7.06 4.00
N SER A 14 13.62 5.81 4.25
CA SER A 14 14.39 4.85 5.04
C SER A 14 14.95 3.72 4.17
N CYS A 15 15.97 3.02 4.67
CA CYS A 15 16.49 1.84 3.99
C CYS A 15 15.49 0.67 4.11
N PRO A 16 15.10 0.00 3.01
CA PRO A 16 14.20 -1.15 3.04
C PRO A 16 14.89 -2.49 3.32
N ASN A 17 16.23 -2.51 3.43
CA ASN A 17 16.99 -3.74 3.65
C ASN A 17 16.98 -4.13 5.13
N GLU A 18 16.29 -5.21 5.49
CA GLU A 18 16.18 -5.70 6.88
C GLU A 18 17.54 -6.06 7.51
N GLU A 19 18.54 -6.41 6.69
CA GLU A 19 19.91 -6.69 7.14
C GLU A 19 20.75 -5.42 7.36
N CYS A 20 20.19 -4.23 7.17
CA CYS A 20 20.91 -2.97 7.33
C CYS A 20 20.80 -2.48 8.77
N ASP A 21 21.91 -2.00 9.34
CA ASP A 21 21.90 -1.33 10.67
C ASP A 21 20.97 -0.10 10.72
N ASP A 22 20.72 0.50 9.56
CA ASP A 22 19.81 1.64 9.38
C ASP A 22 18.47 1.26 8.73
N TYR A 23 18.07 -0.02 8.83
CA TYR A 23 16.76 -0.47 8.39
C TYR A 23 15.64 0.35 9.06
N GLY A 24 14.68 0.84 8.27
CA GLY A 24 13.50 1.54 8.77
C GLY A 24 13.75 2.90 9.45
N LYS A 25 15.00 3.34 9.60
CA LYS A 25 15.33 4.64 10.21
C LYS A 25 15.27 5.75 9.17
N ALA A 26 14.26 6.63 9.28
CA ALA A 26 14.17 7.87 8.52
C ALA A 26 15.12 8.94 9.10
N ASN A 27 15.35 10.03 8.36
CA ASN A 27 16.17 11.18 8.77
C ASN A 27 17.65 10.91 9.06
N ASN A 28 18.17 9.72 8.74
CA ASN A 28 19.53 9.33 9.11
C ASN A 28 20.62 9.77 8.10
N GLN A 29 20.28 10.60 7.10
CA GLN A 29 21.16 11.11 6.02
C GLN A 29 21.98 10.05 5.24
N ASN A 30 21.65 8.77 5.45
CA ASN A 30 22.25 7.60 4.83
C ASN A 30 21.71 7.36 3.41
N ILE A 31 20.56 7.96 3.06
CA ILE A 31 19.95 7.82 1.75
C ILE A 31 20.39 8.94 0.80
N VAL A 32 20.81 8.56 -0.41
CA VAL A 32 21.11 9.49 -1.50
C VAL A 32 20.38 9.10 -2.78
N GLY A 33 20.13 10.10 -3.63
CA GLY A 33 19.58 9.88 -4.96
C GLY A 33 20.61 9.20 -5.86
N ASN A 34 20.21 8.14 -6.54
CA ASN A 34 21.02 7.35 -7.47
C ASN A 34 20.46 7.43 -8.90
N GLY A 35 19.92 8.58 -9.29
CA GLY A 35 19.30 8.80 -10.59
C GLY A 35 17.80 8.52 -10.63
N THR A 36 17.22 8.64 -11.83
CA THR A 36 15.79 8.49 -12.09
C THR A 36 15.59 7.79 -13.42
N TYR A 37 14.53 6.99 -13.56
CA TYR A 37 14.17 6.38 -14.83
C TYR A 37 12.67 6.50 -15.09
N MET A 38 12.27 6.35 -16.35
CA MET A 38 10.87 6.44 -16.76
C MET A 38 10.21 5.07 -16.73
N THR A 39 9.01 5.01 -16.15
CA THR A 39 8.12 3.85 -16.20
C THR A 39 6.83 4.23 -16.90
N LYS A 40 5.95 3.25 -17.16
CA LYS A 40 4.60 3.53 -17.65
C LYS A 40 3.79 4.41 -16.68
N ASN A 41 4.10 4.34 -15.39
CA ASN A 41 3.44 5.10 -14.32
C ASN A 41 4.19 6.39 -13.97
N GLY A 42 5.07 6.85 -14.86
CA GLY A 42 5.81 8.11 -14.71
C GLY A 42 7.25 7.94 -14.24
N LYS A 43 7.83 9.06 -13.82
CA LYS A 43 9.24 9.16 -13.43
C LYS A 43 9.44 8.60 -12.03
N VAL A 44 10.37 7.67 -11.92
CA VAL A 44 10.66 6.93 -10.68
C VAL A 44 12.06 7.28 -10.18
N GLN A 45 12.17 7.56 -8.88
CA GLN A 45 13.42 7.92 -8.22
C GLN A 45 14.14 6.67 -7.71
N GLN A 46 15.41 6.52 -8.07
CA GLN A 46 16.28 5.51 -7.50
C GLN A 46 17.08 6.10 -6.33
N PHE A 47 17.25 5.31 -5.28
CA PHE A 47 17.99 5.64 -4.08
C PHE A 47 19.13 4.65 -3.86
N LYS A 48 20.14 5.09 -3.13
CA LYS A 48 21.21 4.25 -2.61
C LYS A 48 21.39 4.53 -1.13
N CYS A 49 21.41 3.46 -0.33
CA CYS A 49 21.80 3.54 1.07
C CYS A 49 23.33 3.53 1.17
N LYS A 50 23.92 4.49 1.88
CA LYS A 50 25.37 4.56 2.12
C LYS A 50 25.86 3.49 3.09
N THR A 51 24.99 3.03 4.00
CA THR A 51 25.34 2.08 5.07
C THR A 51 25.52 0.67 4.51
N CYS A 52 24.53 0.17 3.77
CA CYS A 52 24.58 -1.18 3.19
C CYS A 52 24.93 -1.21 1.70
N ASN A 53 25.14 -0.06 1.05
CA ASN A 53 25.40 0.09 -0.39
C ASN A 53 24.32 -0.47 -1.35
N LYS A 54 23.21 -1.02 -0.84
CA LYS A 54 22.10 -1.50 -1.68
C LYS A 54 21.34 -0.30 -2.30
N SER A 55 20.93 -0.48 -3.56
CA SER A 55 20.07 0.46 -4.28
C SER A 55 18.62 0.00 -4.22
N PHE A 56 17.70 0.94 -4.12
CA PHE A 56 16.26 0.69 -4.09
C PHE A 56 15.51 1.82 -4.78
N ILE A 57 14.20 1.68 -4.91
CA ILE A 57 13.38 2.58 -5.72
C ILE A 57 12.31 3.22 -4.81
N SER A 58 11.82 4.42 -5.14
CA SER A 58 10.79 5.11 -4.35
C SER A 58 9.54 4.28 -4.05
N ASN A 59 9.14 3.38 -4.94
CA ASN A 59 7.98 2.50 -4.77
C ASN A 59 8.31 1.15 -4.09
N SER A 60 9.55 0.90 -3.66
CA SER A 60 10.00 -0.43 -3.17
C SER A 60 9.28 -0.97 -1.93
N ASN A 61 8.57 -0.12 -1.19
CA ASN A 61 7.76 -0.52 -0.04
C ASN A 61 6.25 -0.37 -0.28
N THR A 62 5.80 -0.26 -1.54
CA THR A 62 4.38 -0.06 -1.88
C THR A 62 3.82 -1.26 -2.65
N ILE A 63 2.49 -1.39 -2.68
CA ILE A 63 1.80 -2.36 -3.54
C ILE A 63 2.08 -2.15 -5.04
N LEU A 64 2.65 -0.99 -5.41
CA LEU A 64 2.97 -0.59 -6.78
C LEU A 64 4.41 -0.92 -7.19
N TYR A 65 5.16 -1.64 -6.34
CA TYR A 65 6.52 -2.06 -6.67
C TYR A 65 6.55 -2.99 -7.89
N ASP A 66 7.45 -2.69 -8.84
CA ASP A 66 7.66 -3.45 -10.09
C ASP A 66 6.38 -3.67 -10.92
N LEU A 67 5.40 -2.76 -10.81
CA LEU A 67 4.18 -2.85 -11.58
C LEU A 67 4.45 -2.40 -13.03
N ARG A 68 4.24 -3.31 -13.99
CA ARG A 68 4.31 -3.04 -15.45
C ARG A 68 2.97 -2.63 -16.06
N THR A 69 1.93 -2.62 -15.23
CA THR A 69 0.56 -2.22 -15.57
C THR A 69 0.33 -0.81 -15.05
N ASP A 70 -0.58 -0.09 -15.70
CA ASP A 70 -1.10 1.17 -15.20
C ASP A 70 -1.65 0.99 -13.78
N GLU A 71 -1.20 1.85 -12.85
CA GLU A 71 -1.62 1.81 -11.46
C GLU A 71 -3.14 1.97 -11.28
N ASN A 72 -3.79 2.74 -12.16
CA ASN A 72 -5.23 2.97 -12.10
C ASN A 72 -6.03 1.68 -12.32
N ILE A 73 -5.55 0.80 -13.20
CA ILE A 73 -6.20 -0.50 -13.45
C ILE A 73 -6.11 -1.38 -12.20
N VAL A 74 -4.96 -1.34 -11.49
CA VAL A 74 -4.79 -2.11 -10.25
C VAL A 74 -5.71 -1.58 -9.16
N PHE A 75 -5.75 -0.26 -8.96
CA PHE A 75 -6.65 0.35 -7.99
C PHE A 75 -8.12 0.09 -8.31
N LEU A 76 -8.49 0.15 -9.59
CA LEU A 76 -9.84 -0.17 -10.03
C LEU A 76 -10.19 -1.64 -9.74
N ALA A 77 -9.30 -2.58 -10.06
CA ALA A 77 -9.48 -3.99 -9.76
C ALA A 77 -9.71 -4.24 -8.26
N LEU A 78 -8.85 -3.67 -7.42
CA LEU A 78 -8.97 -3.80 -5.96
C LEU A 78 -10.28 -3.18 -5.46
N LYS A 79 -10.69 -2.01 -6.00
CA LYS A 79 -11.96 -1.36 -5.66
C LYS A 79 -13.17 -2.20 -6.06
N MET A 80 -13.14 -2.87 -7.21
CA MET A 80 -14.21 -3.78 -7.66
C MET A 80 -14.35 -4.98 -6.72
N ILE A 81 -13.24 -5.58 -6.32
CA ILE A 81 -13.21 -6.68 -5.35
C ILE A 81 -13.76 -6.23 -4.00
N LEU A 82 -13.32 -5.08 -3.50
CA LEU A 82 -13.82 -4.51 -2.23
C LEU A 82 -15.32 -4.19 -2.26
N LYS A 83 -15.87 -3.87 -3.44
CA LYS A 83 -17.31 -3.69 -3.66
C LYS A 83 -18.09 -5.01 -3.77
N GLY A 84 -17.42 -6.16 -3.62
CA GLY A 84 -18.04 -7.48 -3.61
C GLY A 84 -18.06 -8.18 -4.97
N MET A 85 -17.38 -7.65 -5.99
CA MET A 85 -17.28 -8.32 -7.28
C MET A 85 -16.36 -9.55 -7.18
N SER A 86 -16.71 -10.62 -7.88
CA SER A 86 -15.86 -11.82 -7.93
C SER A 86 -14.55 -11.53 -8.66
N LEU A 87 -13.49 -12.28 -8.34
CA LEU A 87 -12.20 -12.16 -9.02
C LEU A 87 -12.32 -12.41 -10.53
N ARG A 88 -13.17 -13.37 -10.92
CA ARG A 88 -13.43 -13.69 -12.33
C ARG A 88 -14.22 -12.57 -13.03
N GLY A 89 -15.27 -12.05 -12.39
CA GLY A 89 -16.01 -10.91 -12.94
C GLY A 89 -15.14 -9.65 -13.06
N THR A 90 -14.22 -9.43 -12.11
CA THR A 90 -13.25 -8.33 -12.18
C THR A 90 -12.26 -8.53 -13.34
N ALA A 91 -11.75 -9.76 -13.52
CA ALA A 91 -10.87 -10.13 -14.62
C ALA A 91 -11.53 -9.91 -15.99
N GLU A 92 -12.77 -10.37 -16.14
CA GLU A 92 -13.57 -10.18 -17.36
C GLU A 92 -13.83 -8.70 -17.63
N SER A 93 -14.24 -7.93 -16.61
CA SER A 93 -14.58 -6.50 -16.76
C SER A 93 -13.39 -5.61 -17.12
N LEU A 94 -12.19 -6.00 -16.69
CA LEU A 94 -10.96 -5.25 -16.96
C LEU A 94 -10.15 -5.84 -18.12
N GLU A 95 -10.61 -6.93 -18.72
CA GLU A 95 -9.89 -7.71 -19.73
C GLU A 95 -8.46 -8.10 -19.29
N VAL A 96 -8.31 -8.39 -18.00
CA VAL A 96 -7.04 -8.79 -17.38
C VAL A 96 -7.10 -10.27 -17.04
N LYS A 97 -5.98 -10.98 -17.21
CA LYS A 97 -5.87 -12.39 -16.80
C LYS A 97 -6.22 -12.56 -15.31
N PHE A 98 -7.02 -13.58 -15.00
CA PHE A 98 -7.43 -13.92 -13.64
C PHE A 98 -6.24 -14.03 -12.67
N ASP A 99 -5.14 -14.67 -13.10
CA ASP A 99 -3.93 -14.82 -12.27
C ASP A 99 -3.27 -13.48 -11.91
N THR A 100 -3.37 -12.49 -12.80
CA THR A 100 -2.87 -11.13 -12.55
C THR A 100 -3.70 -10.45 -11.47
N ILE A 101 -5.03 -10.55 -11.53
CA ILE A 101 -5.94 -10.04 -10.49
C ILE A 101 -5.63 -10.70 -9.14
N ARG A 102 -5.47 -12.04 -9.14
CA ARG A 102 -5.11 -12.80 -7.93
C ARG A 102 -3.77 -12.36 -7.35
N ARG A 103 -2.76 -12.13 -8.20
CA ARG A 103 -1.45 -11.61 -7.78
C ARG A 103 -1.58 -10.23 -7.13
N TRP A 104 -2.32 -9.30 -7.74
CA TRP A 104 -2.53 -7.97 -7.17
C TRP A 104 -3.24 -8.02 -5.83
N LEU A 105 -4.28 -8.85 -5.71
CA LEU A 105 -4.97 -9.04 -4.44
C LEU A 105 -4.04 -9.61 -3.36
N LYS A 106 -3.19 -10.58 -3.70
CA LYS A 106 -2.22 -11.16 -2.76
C LYS A 106 -1.23 -10.09 -2.25
N ILE A 107 -0.64 -9.32 -3.15
CA ILE A 107 0.30 -8.23 -2.79
C ILE A 107 -0.41 -7.18 -1.91
N ALA A 108 -1.64 -6.81 -2.26
CA ALA A 108 -2.42 -5.87 -1.48
C ALA A 108 -2.77 -6.40 -0.08
N ALA A 109 -3.09 -7.69 0.04
CA ALA A 109 -3.37 -8.34 1.33
C ALA A 109 -2.13 -8.39 2.23
N GLU A 110 -0.97 -8.79 1.69
CA GLU A 110 0.31 -8.80 2.41
C GLU A 110 0.69 -7.40 2.91
N HIS A 111 0.46 -6.37 2.08
CA HIS A 111 0.72 -4.99 2.47
C HIS A 111 -0.29 -4.49 3.51
N SER A 112 -1.58 -4.84 3.35
CA SER A 112 -2.64 -4.53 4.33
C SER A 112 -2.33 -5.12 5.70
N GLU A 113 -1.81 -6.34 5.77
CA GLU A 113 -1.41 -6.95 7.05
C GLU A 113 -0.32 -6.14 7.77
N LYS A 114 0.68 -5.64 7.02
CA LYS A 114 1.75 -4.78 7.57
C LYS A 114 1.19 -3.46 8.07
N VAL A 115 0.32 -2.82 7.29
CA VAL A 115 -0.33 -1.55 7.67
C VAL A 115 -1.25 -1.75 8.87
N ASN A 116 -2.05 -2.81 8.88
CA ASN A 116 -2.96 -3.14 9.96
C ASN A 116 -2.20 -3.41 11.27
N LYS A 117 -1.03 -4.06 11.23
CA LYS A 117 -0.17 -4.24 12.43
C LYS A 117 0.30 -2.93 13.05
N VAL A 118 0.48 -1.88 12.25
CA VAL A 118 0.83 -0.54 12.74
C VAL A 118 -0.42 0.15 13.25
N LEU A 119 -1.48 0.22 12.44
CA LEU A 119 -2.72 0.93 12.77
C LEU A 119 -3.46 0.34 13.98
N MET A 120 -3.49 -0.99 14.12
CA MET A 120 -4.15 -1.68 15.23
C MET A 120 -3.53 -1.37 16.60
N ARG A 121 -2.29 -0.88 16.65
CA ARG A 121 -1.64 -0.47 17.92
C ARG A 121 -2.18 0.85 18.45
N ASP A 122 -2.70 1.70 17.56
CA ASP A 122 -3.14 3.05 17.88
C ASP A 122 -4.68 3.20 17.83
N LEU A 123 -5.42 2.08 17.87
CA LEU A 123 -6.88 2.10 17.87
C LEU A 123 -7.42 2.49 19.25
N ASN A 124 -7.90 3.74 19.35
CA ASN A 124 -8.69 4.20 20.48
C ASN A 124 -10.17 3.93 20.21
N VAL A 125 -10.62 2.69 20.45
CA VAL A 125 -12.02 2.26 20.26
C VAL A 125 -12.64 1.92 21.61
N ASP A 126 -13.89 2.34 21.82
CA ASP A 126 -14.60 2.02 23.06
C ASP A 126 -14.95 0.53 23.13
N LYS A 127 -14.96 -0.02 24.35
CA LYS A 127 -15.22 -1.45 24.59
C LYS A 127 -16.60 -1.87 24.10
N ALA A 128 -17.61 -1.01 24.24
CA ALA A 128 -18.98 -1.35 23.80
C ALA A 128 -19.07 -1.51 22.28
N GLU A 129 -18.35 -0.68 21.51
CA GLU A 129 -18.33 -0.77 20.05
C GLU A 129 -17.63 -2.05 19.56
N LEU A 130 -16.58 -2.50 20.25
CA LEU A 130 -15.90 -3.76 19.95
C LEU A 130 -16.76 -4.98 20.28
N ASP A 131 -17.46 -4.96 21.42
CA ASP A 131 -18.35 -6.04 21.82
C ASP A 131 -19.54 -6.16 20.84
N GLU A 132 -20.12 -5.05 20.40
CA GLU A 132 -21.15 -5.05 19.34
C GLU A 132 -20.59 -5.67 18.05
N LEU A 133 -19.44 -5.19 17.57
CA LEU A 133 -18.81 -5.72 16.35
C LEU A 133 -18.54 -7.22 16.46
N TRP A 134 -18.06 -7.69 17.61
CA TRP A 134 -17.74 -9.09 17.84
C TRP A 134 -18.98 -10.01 17.78
N VAL A 135 -20.12 -9.57 18.34
CA VAL A 135 -21.39 -10.31 18.22
C VAL A 135 -21.78 -10.48 16.75
N PHE A 136 -21.67 -9.42 15.94
CA PHE A 136 -22.00 -9.49 14.52
C PHE A 136 -21.06 -10.39 13.72
N VAL A 137 -19.75 -10.34 14.00
CA VAL A 137 -18.75 -11.20 13.35
C VAL A 137 -18.97 -12.67 13.73
N LYS A 138 -19.21 -12.96 15.02
CA LYS A 138 -19.46 -14.33 15.52
C LYS A 138 -20.70 -14.96 14.89
N GLU A 139 -21.74 -14.16 14.67
CA GLU A 139 -22.98 -14.62 14.03
C GLU A 139 -22.92 -14.58 12.49
N ASN A 140 -21.77 -14.21 11.91
CA ASN A 140 -21.55 -14.08 10.47
C ASN A 140 -22.52 -13.10 9.77
N ARG A 141 -23.11 -12.17 10.53
CA ARG A 141 -24.06 -11.14 10.05
C ARG A 141 -23.37 -9.85 9.61
N PHE A 142 -22.08 -9.92 9.28
CA PHE A 142 -21.26 -8.75 8.92
C PHE A 142 -21.87 -7.94 7.76
N ARG A 143 -22.51 -8.61 6.80
CA ARG A 143 -23.20 -7.95 5.67
C ARG A 143 -24.37 -7.07 6.14
N GLU A 144 -25.18 -7.57 7.06
CA GLU A 144 -26.33 -6.82 7.62
C GLU A 144 -25.86 -5.60 8.42
N TRP A 145 -24.76 -5.74 9.17
CA TRP A 145 -24.16 -4.63 9.93
C TRP A 145 -23.59 -3.54 9.00
N ALA A 146 -22.85 -3.93 7.95
CA ALA A 146 -22.27 -2.99 6.99
C ALA A 146 -23.35 -2.23 6.21
N GLU A 147 -24.48 -2.87 5.89
CA GLU A 147 -25.64 -2.22 5.28
C GLU A 147 -26.34 -1.23 6.24
N LYS A 148 -26.46 -1.58 7.53
CA LYS A 148 -27.03 -0.68 8.55
C LYS A 148 -26.17 0.57 8.76
N LYS A 149 -24.83 0.44 8.79
CA LYS A 149 -23.94 1.61 8.87
C LYS A 149 -24.02 2.51 7.65
N LYS A 150 -24.03 1.96 6.43
CA LYS A 150 -24.22 2.74 5.19
C LYS A 150 -25.51 3.55 5.14
N LYS A 151 -26.59 3.06 5.76
CA LYS A 151 -27.86 3.80 5.90
C LYS A 151 -27.79 4.93 6.92
N LYS A 152 -26.88 4.85 7.89
CA LYS A 152 -26.70 5.85 8.95
C LYS A 152 -25.84 7.04 8.48
N ASP A 153 -24.89 6.79 7.57
CA ASP A 153 -23.99 7.81 6.99
C ASP A 153 -24.55 8.44 5.69
N GLY A 154 -25.70 7.96 5.19
CA GLY A 154 -26.39 8.45 3.99
C GLY A 154 -27.61 9.32 4.28
N SER A 155 -27.80 9.74 5.54
CA SER A 155 -28.79 10.74 5.95
C SER A 155 -28.07 12.02 6.40
N ASP A 156 -27.60 12.77 5.42
CA ASP A 156 -27.41 14.23 5.45
C ASP A 156 -27.82 14.78 4.09
#